data_AF-A0A9E6JYB8-F1
#
_entry.id   AF-A0A9E6JYB8-F1
#
_cell.length_a   1.000
_cell.length_b   1.000
_cell.length_c   1.000
_cell.angle_alpha   90.00
_cell.angle_beta   90.00
_cell.angle_gamma   90.00
#
_symmetry.space_group_name_H-M   'P 1'
#
loop_
_entity.id
_entity.type
_entity.pdbx_description
1 polymer ?
#
loop_
_entity_poly.entity_id
_entity_poly.type
_entity_poly.pdbx_seq_one_letter_code
_entity_poly.pdbx_strand_id
1 'polypeptide(L)'
;PALSGGELYRRGIVMNLTNPKVSIFFLAFLPQFADPRHGSMTTQFLELGALFILATLIVFGGLSLVAGGLGERFRRSPSALKVVNRAAALIFTGLALRLAVTER
;
A
#
# COMPACT_ATOMS: atom_id res chain seq x y z
N PRO A 1 7.39 24.91 4.23
CA PRO A 1 8.33 24.16 5.09
C PRO A 1 8.25 22.65 4.82
N ALA A 2 9.39 21.97 4.73
CA ALA A 2 9.40 20.50 4.69
C ALA A 2 8.90 19.98 6.06
N LEU A 3 7.94 19.05 6.05
CA LEU A 3 7.42 18.44 7.27
C LEU A 3 8.51 17.63 7.97
N SER A 4 8.52 17.65 9.30
CA SER A 4 9.38 16.76 10.10
C SER A 4 8.95 15.29 9.95
N GLY A 5 9.86 14.36 10.24
CA GLY A 5 9.57 12.93 10.16
C GLY A 5 8.39 12.51 11.05
N GLY A 6 8.27 13.10 12.25
CA GLY A 6 7.16 12.85 13.16
C GLY A 6 5.81 13.34 12.62
N GLU A 7 5.78 14.50 11.96
CA GLU A 7 4.56 15.01 11.30
C GLU A 7 4.14 14.13 10.13
N LEU A 8 5.09 13.65 9.33
CA LEU A 8 4.82 12.70 8.24
C LEU A 8 4.27 11.38 8.78
N TYR A 9 4.87 10.85 9.85
CA TYR A 9 4.40 9.62 10.50
C TYR A 9 2.98 9.77 11.03
N ARG A 10 2.70 10.85 11.79
CA ARG A 10 1.35 11.12 12.31
C ARG A 10 0.34 11.29 11.19
N ARG A 11 0.70 11.99 10.12
CA ARG A 11 -0.16 12.14 8.94
C ARG A 11 -0.47 10.80 8.28
N GLY A 12 0.53 9.92 8.18
CA GLY A 12 0.36 8.55 7.67
C GLY A 12 -0.60 7.71 8.52
N ILE A 13 -0.46 7.76 9.85
CA ILE A 13 -1.39 7.10 10.78
C ILE A 13 -2.82 7.61 10.57
N VAL A 14 -3.01 8.94 10.64
CA VAL A 14 -4.35 9.53 10.51
C VAL A 14 -4.96 9.16 9.17
N MET A 15 -4.21 9.25 8.07
CA MET A 15 -4.68 8.88 6.73
C MET A 15 -5.09 7.41 6.62
N ASN A 16 -4.36 6.49 7.26
CA ASN A 16 -4.71 5.07 7.24
C ASN A 16 -5.92 4.78 8.13
N LEU A 17 -5.98 5.34 9.34
CA LEU A 17 -7.10 5.13 10.27
C LEU A 17 -8.41 5.70 9.74
N THR A 18 -8.38 6.83 9.04
CA THR A 18 -9.59 7.43 8.45
C THR A 18 -10.00 6.79 7.13
N ASN A 19 -9.21 5.86 6.57
CA ASN A 19 -9.55 5.17 5.34
C ASN A 19 -10.36 3.90 5.65
N PRO A 20 -11.69 3.90 5.45
CA PRO A 20 -12.53 2.77 5.82
C PRO A 20 -12.25 1.52 4.98
N LYS A 21 -11.61 1.66 3.82
CA LYS A 21 -11.32 0.55 2.91
C LYS A 21 -10.47 -0.52 3.59
N VAL A 22 -9.46 -0.10 4.37
CA VAL A 22 -8.55 -1.03 5.05
C VAL A 22 -9.30 -1.78 6.14
N SER A 23 -10.07 -1.07 6.97
CA SER A 23 -10.87 -1.67 8.04
C SER A 23 -11.90 -2.66 7.50
N ILE A 24 -12.64 -2.28 6.44
CA ILE A 24 -13.62 -3.15 5.79
C ILE A 24 -12.95 -4.40 5.20
N PHE A 25 -11.77 -4.24 4.57
CA PHE A 25 -11.00 -5.37 4.06
C PHE A 25 -10.64 -6.35 5.19
N PHE A 26 -10.09 -5.87 6.30
CA PHE A 26 -9.76 -6.74 7.43
C PHE A 26 -10.98 -7.42 8.03
N LEU A 27 -12.09 -6.69 8.22
CA LEU A 27 -13.32 -7.29 8.73
C LEU A 27 -13.89 -8.36 7.79
N ALA A 28 -13.75 -8.18 6.48
CA ALA A 28 -14.23 -9.15 5.51
C ALA A 28 -13.33 -10.39 5.41
N PHE A 29 -12.00 -10.21 5.39
CA PHE A 29 -11.05 -11.28 5.08
C PHE A 29 -10.39 -11.92 6.30
N LEU A 30 -10.07 -11.17 7.35
CA LEU A 30 -9.34 -11.70 8.51
C LEU A 30 -10.08 -12.86 9.20
N PRO A 31 -11.41 -12.80 9.42
CA PRO A 31 -12.14 -13.91 10.01
C PRO A 31 -12.12 -15.19 9.18
N GLN A 32 -11.92 -15.09 7.85
CA GLN A 32 -11.87 -16.26 6.97
C GLN A 32 -10.60 -17.10 7.17
N PHE A 33 -9.57 -16.54 7.83
CA PHE A 33 -8.31 -17.22 8.13
C PHE A 33 -8.23 -17.77 9.55
N ALA A 34 -9.24 -17.51 10.40
CA ALA A 34 -9.30 -18.01 11.77
C ALA A 34 -10.40 -19.08 11.91
N ASP A 35 -10.15 -20.08 12.75
CA ASP A 35 -11.06 -21.20 12.97
C ASP A 35 -11.26 -21.42 14.48
N PRO A 36 -12.51 -21.40 15.00
CA PRO A 36 -12.77 -21.60 16.42
C PRO A 36 -12.24 -22.93 16.96
N ARG A 37 -12.03 -23.93 16.10
CA ARG A 37 -11.54 -25.27 16.48
C ARG A 37 -10.05 -25.29 16.84
N HIS A 38 -9.28 -24.29 16.41
CA HIS A 38 -7.84 -24.19 16.68
C HIS A 38 -7.50 -23.36 17.93
N GLY A 39 -8.50 -22.96 18.73
CA GLY A 39 -8.31 -22.26 20.00
C GLY A 39 -8.93 -20.86 20.01
N SER A 40 -8.41 -19.97 20.87
CA SER A 40 -8.95 -18.62 21.04
C SER A 40 -8.85 -17.79 19.76
N MET A 41 -9.99 -17.27 19.30
CA MET A 41 -10.08 -16.34 18.15
C MET A 41 -9.19 -15.11 18.34
N THR A 42 -9.13 -14.56 19.56
CA THR A 42 -8.31 -13.38 19.86
C THR A 42 -6.84 -13.64 19.61
N THR A 43 -6.32 -14.81 20.03
CA THR A 43 -4.92 -15.17 19.84
C THR A 43 -4.60 -15.33 18.36
N GLN A 44 -5.46 -16.04 17.61
CA GLN A 44 -5.30 -16.21 16.16
C GLN A 44 -5.28 -14.86 15.43
N PHE A 45 -6.18 -13.93 15.79
CA PHE A 45 -6.19 -12.59 15.19
C PHE A 45 -4.96 -11.75 15.55
N LEU A 46 -4.44 -11.86 16.76
CA LEU A 46 -3.20 -11.19 17.15
C LEU A 46 -2.00 -11.73 16.35
N GLU A 47 -1.91 -13.04 16.17
CA GLU A 47 -0.86 -13.68 15.38
C GLU A 47 -0.93 -13.30 13.90
N LEU A 48 -2.11 -13.40 13.29
CA LEU A 48 -2.33 -13.01 11.89
C LEU A 48 -2.08 -11.50 11.69
N GLY A 49 -2.50 -10.66 12.63
CA GLY A 49 -2.24 -9.23 12.63
C GLY A 49 -0.73 -8.91 12.72
N ALA A 50 -0.01 -9.59 13.62
CA ALA A 50 1.44 -9.43 13.75
C ALA A 50 2.18 -9.87 12.47
N LEU A 51 1.79 -11.00 11.89
CA LEU A 51 2.32 -11.48 10.61
C LEU A 51 2.08 -10.46 9.49
N PHE A 52 0.87 -9.91 9.41
CA PHE A 52 0.53 -8.88 8.43
C PHE A 52 1.37 -7.61 8.62
N ILE A 53 1.54 -7.14 9.86
CA ILE A 53 2.38 -5.98 10.17
C ILE A 53 3.82 -6.23 9.74
N LEU A 54 4.37 -7.41 10.03
CA LEU A 54 5.74 -7.75 9.64
C LEU A 54 5.90 -7.79 8.11
N ALA A 55 4.98 -8.45 7.42
CA ALA A 55 4.98 -8.54 5.96
C ALA A 55 4.89 -7.14 5.32
N THR A 56 3.98 -6.29 5.82
CA THR A 56 3.82 -4.92 5.30
C THR A 56 5.03 -4.05 5.61
N LEU A 57 5.64 -4.16 6.78
CA LEU A 57 6.86 -3.44 7.12
C LEU A 57 8.00 -3.79 6.18
N ILE A 58 8.20 -5.09 5.89
CA ILE A 58 9.24 -5.56 4.97
C ILE A 58 8.98 -5.04 3.55
N VAL A 59 7.77 -5.23 3.04
CA VAL A 59 7.42 -4.88 1.66
C VAL A 59 7.43 -3.36 1.45
N PHE A 60 6.71 -2.60 2.27
CA PHE A 60 6.63 -1.14 2.13
C PHE A 60 7.92 -0.44 2.58
N GLY A 61 8.61 -0.98 3.59
CA GLY A 61 9.94 -0.49 3.98
C GLY A 61 10.95 -0.68 2.86
N GLY A 62 11.03 -1.88 2.28
CA GLY A 62 11.88 -2.15 1.12
C GLY A 62 11.54 -1.26 -0.08
N LEU A 63 10.25 -1.12 -0.39
CA LEU A 63 9.79 -0.22 -1.45
C LEU A 63 10.16 1.24 -1.18
N SER A 64 10.03 1.71 0.06
CA SER A 64 10.38 3.07 0.47
C SER A 64 11.88 3.35 0.29
N LEU A 65 12.75 2.41 0.67
CA LEU A 65 14.19 2.52 0.48
C LEU A 65 14.57 2.61 -1.01
N VAL A 66 13.98 1.74 -1.84
CA VAL A 66 14.20 1.75 -3.30
C VAL A 66 13.66 3.04 -3.93
N ALA A 67 12.48 3.49 -3.52
CA ALA A 67 11.88 4.73 -4.01
C ALA A 67 12.68 5.96 -3.60
N GLY A 68 13.24 5.99 -2.40
CA GLY A 68 14.14 7.06 -1.95
C GLY A 68 15.40 7.15 -2.81
N GLY A 69 16.04 6.00 -3.08
CA GLY A 69 17.24 5.94 -3.93
C GLY A 69 16.97 6.27 -5.40
N LEU A 70 15.93 5.69 -5.99
CA LEU A 70 15.55 5.95 -7.39
C LEU A 70 14.98 7.35 -7.60
N GLY A 71 14.23 7.87 -6.64
CA GLY A 71 13.64 9.21 -6.69
C GLY A 71 14.71 10.29 -6.80
N GLU A 72 15.83 10.14 -6.08
CA GLU A 72 16.96 11.06 -6.17
C GLU A 72 17.67 10.98 -7.53
N ARG A 73 17.82 9.77 -8.09
CA ARG A 73 18.39 9.56 -9.41
C ARG A 73 17.49 10.11 -10.53
N PHE A 74 16.18 9.94 -10.42
CA PHE A 74 15.21 10.43 -11.40
C PHE A 74 15.00 11.94 -11.34
N ARG A 75 15.05 12.56 -10.16
CA ARG A 75 15.03 14.03 -10.03
C ARG A 75 16.18 14.70 -10.77
N ARG A 76 17.34 14.03 -10.87
CA ARG A 76 18.51 14.53 -11.59
C ARG A 76 18.45 14.36 -13.12
N SER A 77 17.48 13.60 -13.65
CA SER A 77 17.35 13.36 -15.09
C SER A 77 15.92 13.63 -15.59
N PRO A 78 15.68 14.78 -16.26
CA PRO A 78 14.39 15.12 -16.84
C PRO A 78 13.88 14.08 -17.85
N SER A 79 14.79 13.41 -18.56
CA SER A 79 14.45 12.37 -19.54
C SER A 79 13.90 11.11 -18.86
N ALA A 80 14.46 10.71 -17.72
CA ALA A 80 13.97 9.55 -16.97
C ALA A 80 12.56 9.78 -16.42
N LEU A 81 12.29 10.98 -15.89
CA LEU A 81 10.96 11.36 -15.41
C LEU A 81 9.92 11.34 -16.55
N LYS A 82 10.29 11.80 -17.76
CA LYS A 82 9.43 11.73 -18.95
C LYS A 82 9.09 10.29 -19.35
N VAL A 83 10.05 9.37 -19.27
CA VAL A 83 9.80 7.94 -19.59
C VAL A 83 8.83 7.32 -18.57
N VAL A 84 9.05 7.54 -17.27
CA VAL A 84 8.16 7.04 -16.21
C VAL A 84 6.74 7.58 -16.39
N ASN A 85 6.59 8.88 -16.66
CA ASN A 85 5.28 9.48 -16.90
C ASN A 85 4.59 8.93 -18.15
N ARG A 86 5.32 8.68 -19.24
CA ARG A 86 4.76 8.06 -20.46
C ARG A 86 4.34 6.61 -20.21
N ALA A 87 5.13 5.84 -19.47
CA ALA A 87 4.77 4.48 -19.09
C ALA A 87 3.49 4.47 -18.23
N ALA A 88 3.41 5.35 -17.22
CA ALA A 88 2.20 5.50 -16.41
C ALA A 88 0.99 5.89 -17.26
N ALA A 89 1.14 6.86 -18.17
CA ALA A 89 0.07 7.28 -19.07
C ALA A 89 -0.42 6.13 -19.97
N LEU A 90 0.50 5.33 -20.53
CA LEU A 90 0.16 4.14 -21.32
C LEU A 90 -0.61 3.10 -20.49
N ILE A 91 -0.15 2.80 -19.27
CA ILE A 91 -0.81 1.85 -18.38
C ILE A 91 -2.22 2.34 -18.03
N PHE A 92 -2.37 3.62 -17.63
CA PHE A 92 -3.69 4.16 -17.29
C PHE A 92 -4.63 4.24 -18.47
N THR A 93 -4.12 4.59 -19.67
CA THR A 93 -4.92 4.60 -20.90
C THR A 93 -5.36 3.19 -21.26
N GLY A 94 -4.46 2.21 -21.18
CA GLY A 94 -4.79 0.80 -21.40
C GLY A 94 -5.83 0.29 -20.40
N LEU A 95 -5.72 0.67 -19.13
CA LEU A 95 -6.72 0.31 -18.11
C LEU A 95 -8.06 1.00 -18.36
N ALA A 96 -8.07 2.28 -18.75
CA ALA A 96 -9.28 3.01 -19.07
C ALA A 96 -10.00 2.43 -20.29
N LEU A 97 -9.25 2.08 -21.34
CA LEU A 97 -9.78 1.38 -22.51
C LEU A 97 -10.36 0.03 -22.08
N ARG A 98 -9.61 -0.78 -21.33
CA ARG A 98 -10.10 -2.07 -20.83
C ARG A 98 -11.40 -1.89 -20.04
N LEU A 99 -11.49 -0.90 -19.17
CA LEU A 99 -12.71 -0.60 -18.41
C LEU A 99 -13.87 -0.16 -19.31
N ALA A 100 -13.60 0.62 -20.36
CA ALA A 100 -14.62 1.07 -21.31
C ALA A 100 -15.17 -0.08 -22.18
N VAL A 101 -14.34 -1.08 -22.51
CA VAL A 101 -14.79 -2.27 -23.28
C VAL A 101 -15.29 -3.40 -22.37
N THR A 102 -15.02 -3.35 -21.07
CA THR A 102 -15.58 -4.32 -20.12
C THR A 102 -17.05 -3.95 -19.88
N GLU A 103 -17.95 -4.47 -20.72
CA GLU A 103 -19.39 -4.51 -20.42
C GLU A 103 -19.62 -5.35 -19.15
N ARG A 104 -20.60 -4.91 -18.35
CA ARG A 104 -20.94 -5.51 -17.05
C ARG A 104 -21.58 -6.89 -17.20
#